data_AF-A0A410UMB2-F1
#
_entry.id   AF-A0A410UMB2-F1
#
_cell.length_a   1.000
_cell.length_b   1.000
_cell.length_c   1.000
_cell.angle_alpha   90.00
_cell.angle_beta   90.00
_cell.angle_gamma   90.00
#
_symmetry.space_group_name_H-M   'P 1'
#
loop_
_entity.id
_entity.type
_entity.pdbx_description
1 polymer ?
#
loop_
_entity_poly.entity_id
_entity_poly.type
_entity_poly.pdbx_seq_one_letter_code
_entity_poly.pdbx_strand_id
1 'polypeptide(L)'
;MSAPTFSRADFQSALWALMPRGRAWNRDPGSVQDQVLAAFALSFERTATAALELIADAFPATAIDMIPEWQASLGLPDPCTGPAPTMVQQRQHIADSAFDISRLACSRAVSSSRVLRKITNGTAPSS
;
A
#
# COMPACT_ATOMS: atom_id res chain seq x y z
N MET A 1 -7.14 -0.49 12.31
CA MET A 1 -7.66 -1.84 11.99
C MET A 1 -6.46 -2.73 11.73
N SER A 2 -6.36 -3.88 12.39
CA SER A 2 -5.32 -4.88 12.07
C SER A 2 -5.71 -5.57 10.76
N ALA A 3 -4.75 -5.80 9.87
CA ALA A 3 -5.01 -6.55 8.65
C ALA A 3 -5.29 -8.03 8.98
N PRO A 4 -6.23 -8.68 8.28
CA PRO A 4 -6.49 -10.10 8.49
C PRO A 4 -5.31 -10.94 7.97
N THR A 5 -4.83 -11.87 8.79
CA THR A 5 -3.82 -12.87 8.39
C THR A 5 -4.52 -14.20 8.11
N PHE A 6 -4.22 -14.79 6.96
CA PHE A 6 -4.79 -16.07 6.53
C PHE A 6 -3.69 -17.12 6.42
N SER A 7 -3.96 -18.32 6.95
CA SER A 7 -3.04 -19.45 6.86
C SER A 7 -3.30 -20.30 5.62
N ARG A 8 -2.36 -21.20 5.29
CA ARG A 8 -2.54 -22.23 4.24
C ARG A 8 -3.83 -23.03 4.41
N ALA A 9 -4.15 -23.42 5.65
CA ALA A 9 -5.33 -24.23 5.94
C ALA A 9 -6.62 -23.45 5.62
N ASP A 10 -6.64 -22.15 5.92
CA ASP A 10 -7.76 -21.27 5.59
C ASP A 10 -7.95 -21.21 4.07
N PHE A 11 -6.86 -21.00 3.32
CA PHE A 11 -6.93 -20.99 1.84
C PHE A 11 -7.33 -22.34 1.25
N GLN A 12 -6.80 -23.45 1.76
CA GLN A 12 -7.19 -24.80 1.30
C GLN A 12 -8.68 -25.06 1.56
N SER A 13 -9.20 -24.65 2.73
CA SER A 13 -10.62 -24.78 3.05
C SER A 13 -11.50 -23.93 2.11
N ALA A 14 -11.07 -22.70 1.80
CA ALA A 14 -11.77 -21.82 0.87
C ALA A 14 -11.76 -22.38 -0.56
N LEU A 15 -10.62 -22.91 -1.02
CA LEU A 15 -10.51 -23.58 -2.31
C LEU A 15 -11.46 -24.78 -2.39
N TRP A 16 -11.50 -25.62 -1.35
CA TRP A 16 -12.44 -26.74 -1.28
C TRP A 16 -13.91 -26.33 -1.27
N ALA A 17 -14.23 -25.14 -0.75
CA ALA A 17 -15.58 -24.58 -0.75
C ALA A 17 -16.02 -24.10 -2.15
N LEU A 18 -15.08 -23.61 -2.96
CA LEU A 18 -15.31 -23.18 -4.35
C LEU A 18 -15.45 -24.36 -5.33
N MET A 19 -14.95 -25.54 -4.96
CA MET A 19 -15.07 -26.74 -5.78
C MET A 19 -16.52 -27.22 -5.88
N PRO A 20 -17.00 -27.62 -7.07
CA PRO A 20 -18.32 -28.23 -7.22
C PRO A 20 -18.46 -29.50 -6.37
N ARG A 21 -19.71 -29.89 -6.12
CA ARG A 21 -20.03 -31.17 -5.48
C ARG A 21 -20.16 -32.25 -6.56
N GLY A 22 -19.83 -33.50 -6.23
CA GLY A 22 -20.02 -34.65 -7.12
C GLY A 22 -18.89 -35.67 -7.07
N ARG A 23 -19.12 -36.83 -7.70
CA ARG A 23 -18.20 -37.99 -7.68
C ARG A 23 -16.87 -37.75 -8.41
N ALA A 24 -16.84 -36.77 -9.31
CA ALA A 24 -15.62 -36.37 -9.99
C ALA A 24 -14.58 -35.73 -9.04
N TRP A 25 -15.02 -35.20 -7.90
CA TRP A 25 -14.17 -34.47 -6.95
C TRP A 25 -13.95 -35.31 -5.70
N ASN A 26 -12.87 -36.09 -5.69
CA ASN A 26 -12.49 -36.89 -4.51
C ASN A 26 -12.08 -35.95 -3.36
N ARG A 27 -12.82 -35.98 -2.24
CA ARG A 27 -12.60 -35.15 -1.03
C ARG A 27 -11.85 -35.89 0.08
N ASP A 28 -11.35 -37.08 -0.20
CA ASP A 28 -10.57 -37.85 0.76
C ASP A 28 -9.24 -37.11 1.07
N PRO A 29 -8.86 -36.97 2.36
CA PRO A 29 -7.60 -36.37 2.76
C PRO A 29 -6.42 -37.10 2.10
N GLY A 30 -5.49 -36.34 1.53
CA GLY A 30 -4.31 -36.92 0.85
C GLY A 30 -4.56 -37.48 -0.55
N SER A 31 -5.79 -37.37 -1.09
CA SER A 31 -6.03 -37.61 -2.52
C SER A 31 -5.20 -36.67 -3.40
N VAL A 32 -4.99 -37.02 -4.67
CA VAL A 32 -4.28 -36.14 -5.63
C VAL A 32 -4.94 -34.76 -5.71
N GLN A 33 -6.28 -34.72 -5.68
CA GLN A 33 -7.04 -33.46 -5.69
C GLN A 33 -6.74 -32.61 -4.45
N ASP A 34 -6.71 -33.22 -3.26
CA ASP A 34 -6.40 -32.52 -2.01
C ASP A 34 -4.96 -31.98 -2.02
N GLN A 35 -3.99 -32.78 -2.49
CA GLN A 35 -2.60 -32.35 -2.60
C GLN A 35 -2.42 -31.20 -3.59
N VAL A 36 -3.14 -31.20 -4.72
CA VAL A 36 -3.12 -30.10 -5.69
C VAL A 36 -3.69 -28.82 -5.06
N LEU A 37 -4.82 -28.90 -4.36
CA LEU A 37 -5.40 -27.74 -3.69
C LEU A 37 -4.51 -27.23 -2.55
N ALA A 38 -3.87 -28.12 -1.81
CA ALA A 38 -2.86 -27.76 -0.80
C ALA A 38 -1.66 -27.03 -1.43
N ALA A 39 -1.19 -27.48 -2.59
CA ALA A 39 -0.11 -26.81 -3.31
C ALA A 39 -0.51 -25.41 -3.78
N PHE A 40 -1.75 -25.21 -4.25
CA PHE A 40 -2.27 -23.89 -4.57
C PHE A 40 -2.38 -23.00 -3.33
N ALA A 41 -2.84 -23.53 -2.21
CA ALA A 41 -2.97 -22.79 -0.96
C ALA A 41 -1.63 -22.19 -0.48
N LEU A 42 -0.50 -22.88 -0.72
CA LEU A 42 0.84 -22.34 -0.46
C LEU A 42 1.12 -21.04 -1.23
N SER A 43 0.78 -21.02 -2.52
CA SER A 43 0.98 -19.84 -3.35
C SER A 43 0.07 -18.69 -2.93
N PHE A 44 -1.19 -18.98 -2.54
CA PHE A 44 -2.11 -17.97 -2.05
C PHE A 44 -1.66 -17.34 -0.73
N GLU A 45 -1.17 -18.14 0.22
CA GLU A 45 -0.60 -17.61 1.46
C GLU A 45 0.55 -16.64 1.17
N ARG A 46 1.51 -17.06 0.32
CA ARG A 46 2.67 -16.22 -0.04
C ARG A 46 2.22 -14.91 -0.69
N THR A 47 1.31 -14.97 -1.65
CA THR A 47 0.81 -13.78 -2.35
C THR A 47 0.01 -12.87 -1.42
N ALA A 48 -0.79 -13.44 -0.51
CA ALA A 48 -1.55 -12.66 0.47
C ALA A 48 -0.62 -11.91 1.43
N THR A 49 0.42 -12.57 1.95
CA THR A 49 1.44 -11.93 2.78
C THR A 49 2.17 -10.82 2.03
N ALA A 50 2.64 -11.10 0.81
CA ALA A 50 3.32 -10.11 -0.02
C ALA A 50 2.41 -8.90 -0.35
N ALA A 51 1.11 -9.13 -0.55
CA ALA A 51 0.16 -8.04 -0.78
C ALA A 51 -0.03 -7.15 0.47
N LEU A 52 -0.05 -7.74 1.67
CA LEU A 52 -0.12 -6.99 2.92
C LEU A 52 1.15 -6.18 3.18
N GLU A 53 2.32 -6.77 2.89
CA GLU A 53 3.61 -6.07 2.93
C GLU A 53 3.63 -4.91 1.95
N LEU A 54 3.16 -5.11 0.72
CA LEU A 54 3.06 -4.05 -0.28
C LEU A 54 2.14 -2.90 0.15
N ILE A 55 1.01 -3.21 0.80
CA ILE A 55 0.10 -2.18 1.35
C ILE A 55 0.79 -1.40 2.49
N ALA A 56 1.56 -2.08 3.35
CA ALA A 56 2.35 -1.40 4.37
C ALA A 56 3.43 -0.51 3.73
N ASP A 57 4.02 -0.96 2.64
CA ASP A 57 5.06 -0.22 1.91
C ASP A 57 4.54 0.96 1.09
N ALA A 58 3.25 0.95 0.76
CA ALA A 58 2.56 2.10 0.17
C ALA A 58 2.48 3.31 1.11
N PHE A 59 2.80 3.16 2.40
CA PHE A 59 2.92 4.29 3.32
C PHE A 59 4.39 4.57 3.64
N PRO A 60 4.89 5.81 3.41
CA PRO A 60 6.31 6.13 3.54
C PRO A 60 6.86 5.93 4.96
N ALA A 61 6.02 6.06 5.98
CA ALA A 61 6.40 5.83 7.37
C ALA A 61 6.67 4.36 7.70
N THR A 62 6.03 3.43 6.97
CA THR A 62 6.12 1.98 7.21
C THR A 62 6.93 1.23 6.15
N ALA A 63 7.27 1.87 5.03
CA ALA A 63 7.99 1.27 3.90
C ALA A 63 9.32 0.62 4.28
N ILE A 64 9.57 -0.57 3.74
CA ILE A 64 10.84 -1.28 3.85
C ILE A 64 11.43 -1.55 2.47
N ASP A 65 10.68 -2.23 1.60
CA ASP A 65 11.19 -2.63 0.28
C ASP A 65 11.01 -1.50 -0.75
N MET A 66 9.97 -0.68 -0.62
CA MET A 66 9.70 0.45 -1.52
C MET A 66 10.52 1.73 -1.23
N ILE A 67 11.52 1.69 -0.35
CA ILE A 67 12.38 2.85 -0.03
C ILE A 67 13.00 3.50 -1.29
N PRO A 68 13.59 2.75 -2.24
CA PRO A 68 14.18 3.35 -3.44
C PRO A 68 13.16 4.11 -4.29
N GLU A 69 11.95 3.59 -4.41
CA GLU A 69 10.90 4.20 -5.24
C GLU A 69 10.33 5.46 -4.61
N TRP A 70 10.23 5.48 -3.28
CA TRP A 70 9.92 6.69 -2.54
C TRP A 70 11.00 7.75 -2.69
N GLN A 71 12.28 7.37 -2.62
CA GLN A 71 13.38 8.30 -2.83
C GLN A 71 13.33 8.91 -4.23
N ALA A 72 13.15 8.09 -5.26
CA ALA A 72 13.00 8.56 -6.63
C ALA A 72 11.81 9.52 -6.80
N SER A 73 10.66 9.19 -6.21
CA SER A 73 9.44 10.01 -6.29
C SER A 73 9.58 11.36 -5.59
N LEU A 74 10.38 11.42 -4.53
CA LEU A 74 10.62 12.62 -3.74
C LEU A 74 11.86 13.40 -4.21
N GLY A 75 12.59 12.91 -5.21
CA GLY A 75 13.83 13.53 -5.67
C GLY A 75 14.99 13.42 -4.66
N LEU A 76 14.95 12.42 -3.79
CA LEU A 76 16.01 12.07 -2.85
C LEU A 76 16.99 11.09 -3.53
N PRO A 77 18.29 11.08 -3.18
CA PRO A 77 18.96 11.86 -2.12
C PRO A 77 19.23 13.31 -2.52
N ASP A 78 18.86 14.25 -1.66
CA ASP A 78 19.21 15.67 -1.84
C ASP A 78 20.73 15.84 -1.66
N PRO A 79 21.45 16.47 -2.60
CA PRO A 79 22.88 16.75 -2.47
C PRO A 79 23.29 17.49 -1.19
N CYS A 80 22.35 18.15 -0.50
CA CYS A 80 22.59 18.86 0.75
C CYS A 80 22.62 17.95 2.00
N THR A 81 22.00 16.77 1.92
CA THR A 81 21.82 15.86 3.04
C THR A 81 22.52 14.55 2.68
N GLY A 82 23.75 14.37 3.18
CA GLY A 82 24.55 13.17 2.90
C GLY A 82 23.80 11.85 3.19
N PRO A 83 24.31 10.70 2.73
CA PRO A 83 23.60 9.43 2.81
C PRO A 83 23.20 9.11 4.27
N ALA A 84 21.90 8.94 4.51
CA ALA A 84 21.40 8.51 5.81
C ALA A 84 21.95 7.10 6.12
N PRO A 85 22.64 6.89 7.27
CA PRO A 85 23.42 5.69 7.50
C PRO A 85 22.58 4.46 7.90
N THR A 86 21.31 4.63 8.23
CA THR A 86 20.44 3.51 8.65
C THR A 86 19.08 3.53 7.92
N MET A 87 18.51 2.35 7.72
CA MET A 87 17.20 2.16 7.10
C MET A 87 16.07 2.90 7.85
N VAL A 88 16.14 2.96 9.18
CA VAL A 88 15.17 3.71 9.99
C VAL A 88 15.24 5.20 9.73
N GLN A 89 16.45 5.76 9.65
CA GLN A 89 16.64 7.18 9.34
C GLN A 89 16.20 7.52 7.91
N GLN A 90 16.47 6.64 6.94
CA GLN A 90 15.98 6.80 5.56
C GLN A 90 14.46 6.88 5.51
N ARG A 91 13.76 5.97 6.21
CA ARG A 91 12.29 5.99 6.30
C ARG A 91 11.75 7.26 6.94
N GLN A 92 12.35 7.70 8.05
CA GLN A 92 11.94 8.94 8.72
C GLN A 92 12.08 10.14 7.79
N HIS A 93 13.23 10.25 7.10
CA HIS A 93 13.47 11.33 6.15
C HIS A 93 12.46 11.35 4.99
N ILE A 94 12.12 10.18 4.46
CA ILE A 94 11.09 10.01 3.42
C ILE A 94 9.71 10.41 3.95
N ALA A 95 9.35 9.96 5.16
CA ALA A 95 8.06 10.27 5.78
C ALA A 95 7.88 11.78 6.04
N ASP A 96 8.92 12.43 6.57
CA ASP A 96 8.92 13.87 6.82
C ASP A 96 8.78 14.65 5.50
N SER A 97 9.57 14.28 4.49
CA SER A 97 9.52 14.91 3.17
C SER A 97 8.15 14.74 2.48
N ALA A 98 7.56 13.55 2.57
CA ALA A 98 6.24 13.27 2.00
C ALA A 98 5.12 14.07 2.70
N PHE A 99 5.22 14.25 4.02
CA PHE A 99 4.30 15.10 4.78
C PHE A 99 4.43 16.57 4.36
N ASP A 100 5.65 17.08 4.20
CA ASP A 100 5.91 18.46 3.78
C ASP A 100 5.39 18.77 2.38
N ILE A 101 5.58 17.88 1.40
CA ILE A 101 5.02 18.05 0.04
C ILE A 101 3.49 18.15 0.10
N SER A 102 2.85 17.26 0.88
CA SER A 102 1.39 17.27 1.05
C SER A 102 0.90 18.57 1.69
N ARG A 103 1.62 19.06 2.70
CA ARG A 103 1.32 20.32 3.40
C ARG A 103 1.48 21.53 2.48
N LEU A 104 2.55 21.57 1.69
CA LEU A 104 2.81 22.64 0.71
C LEU A 104 1.75 22.65 -0.40
N ALA A 105 1.35 21.49 -0.91
CA ALA A 105 0.28 21.36 -1.89
C ALA A 105 -1.06 21.88 -1.34
N CYS A 106 -1.42 21.48 -0.12
CA CYS A 106 -2.63 21.97 0.57
C CYS A 106 -2.59 23.49 0.78
N SER A 107 -1.47 24.03 1.30
CA SER A 107 -1.30 25.47 1.52
C SER A 107 -1.44 26.28 0.24
N ARG A 108 -0.82 25.82 -0.86
CA ARG A 108 -0.97 26.44 -2.19
C ARG A 108 -2.41 26.41 -2.70
N ALA A 109 -3.12 25.29 -2.54
CA ALA A 109 -4.52 25.16 -2.93
C ALA A 109 -5.42 26.14 -2.15
N VAL A 110 -5.22 26.26 -0.83
CA VAL A 110 -5.96 27.20 0.03
C VAL A 110 -5.66 28.66 -0.34
N SER A 111 -4.39 28.99 -0.60
CA SER A 111 -3.97 30.35 -1.00
C SER A 111 -4.58 30.73 -2.35
N SER A 112 -4.50 29.85 -3.36
CA SER A 112 -5.11 30.05 -4.67
C SER A 112 -6.63 30.26 -4.57
N SER A 113 -7.31 29.48 -3.73
CA SER A 113 -8.74 29.64 -3.46
C SER A 113 -9.08 30.99 -2.80
N ARG A 114 -8.24 31.51 -1.89
CA ARG A 114 -8.44 32.85 -1.30
C ARG A 114 -8.26 33.96 -2.32
N VAL A 115 -7.25 33.85 -3.20
CA VAL A 115 -6.99 34.83 -4.26
C VAL A 115 -8.18 34.88 -5.24
N LEU A 116 -8.68 33.73 -5.69
CA LEU A 116 -9.87 33.65 -6.56
C LEU A 116 -11.11 34.26 -5.91
N ARG A 117 -11.31 34.05 -4.59
CA ARG A 117 -12.42 34.65 -3.85
C ARG A 117 -12.30 36.18 -3.71
N LYS A 118 -11.09 36.72 -3.60
CA LYS A 118 -10.85 38.17 -3.52
C LYS A 118 -11.10 38.88 -4.86
N ILE A 119 -10.76 38.23 -5.97
CA ILE A 119 -11.03 38.73 -7.32
C ILE A 119 -12.53 38.77 -7.59
N THR A 120 -13.26 37.70 -7.26
CA THR A 120 -14.71 37.60 -7.49
C THR A 120 -15.54 38.53 -6.60
N ASN A 121 -15.16 38.73 -5.33
CA ASN A 121 -15.84 39.68 -4.43
C ASN A 121 -15.48 41.15 -4.69
N GLY A 122 -14.37 41.42 -5.40
CA GLY A 122 -13.99 42.78 -5.79
C GLY A 122 -14.76 43.32 -7.00
N THR A 123 -15.47 42.46 -7.71
CA THR A 123 -16.32 42.79 -8.88
C THR A 123 -17.80 42.84 -8.53
N ALA A 124 -18.17 43.51 -7.44
CA ALA A 124 -19.55 43.95 -7.24
C ALA A 124 -19.69 45.37 -7.84
N PRO A 125 -20.52 45.59 -8.87
CA PRO A 125 -20.73 46.93 -9.41
C PRO A 125 -21.39 47.79 -8.33
N SER A 126 -20.69 48.83 -7.87
CA SER A 126 -21.27 49.91 -7.08
C SER A 126 -22.35 50.57 -7.93
N SER A 127 -23.60 50.45 -7.50
CA SER A 127 -24.71 51.28 -7.95
C SER A 127 -24.78 52.56 -7.13
#